data_AF-A0AAJ2MGN2-F1
#
_entry.id   AF-A0AAJ2MGN2-F1
#
_cell.length_a   1.000
_cell.length_b   1.000
_cell.length_c   1.000
_cell.angle_alpha   90.00
_cell.angle_beta   90.00
_cell.angle_gamma   90.00
#
_symmetry.space_group_name_H-M   'P 1'
#
loop_
_entity.id
_entity.type
_entity.pdbx_description
1 polymer ?
#
loop_
_entity_poly.entity_id
_entity_poly.type
_entity_poly.pdbx_seq_one_letter_code
_entity_poly.pdbx_strand_id
1 'polypeptide(L)'
;MEYAALAVIAVMVSSLVVTLYQHRDSRLRADYIAVIRAIRWWMIPAALAQLATVALVMILLLKIPVLQYGWWNLLGGQGNAALGQTGYSGSLWTAVSVALPVMLFLALPALALGEEELFRRHTEDDSHVRRAARQVGFGLMHLIVGVPLAAGLALTISGFYFMAVYLHAIRSTDHRAAKQHLKQCIDQGAELADTAHRAEQSLSEQLTQLKTWMNDVEDAERDIDRVQREPLLRAAAAHTVSNALVVLTLAIVLIVALL
;
A
#
# COMPACT_ATOMS: atom_id res chain seq x y z
N MET A 1 -2.81 -7.65 31.59
CA MET A 1 -2.59 -6.64 30.52
C MET A 1 -1.23 -6.82 29.86
N GLU A 2 -0.15 -6.97 30.63
CA GLU A 2 1.21 -7.14 30.07
C GLU A 2 1.34 -8.33 29.11
N TYR A 3 0.77 -9.50 29.43
CA TYR A 3 0.76 -10.66 28.53
C TYR A 3 0.02 -10.41 27.20
N ALA A 4 -1.03 -9.59 27.20
CA ALA A 4 -1.74 -9.22 25.97
C ALA A 4 -0.89 -8.27 25.11
N ALA A 5 -0.20 -7.31 25.74
CA ALA A 5 0.76 -6.45 25.06
C ALA A 5 1.91 -7.25 24.42
N LEU A 6 2.48 -8.19 25.19
CA LEU A 6 3.50 -9.13 24.70
C LEU A 6 3.00 -9.94 23.50
N ALA A 7 1.78 -10.49 23.56
CA ALA A 7 1.22 -11.26 22.45
C ALA A 7 1.04 -10.42 21.18
N VAL A 8 0.50 -9.19 21.30
CA VAL A 8 0.34 -8.27 20.17
C VAL A 8 1.69 -7.92 19.56
N ILE A 9 2.67 -7.56 20.38
CA ILE A 9 4.02 -7.20 19.92
C ILE A 9 4.72 -8.40 19.30
N ALA A 10 4.58 -9.60 19.86
CA ALA A 10 5.13 -10.82 19.29
C ALA A 10 4.57 -11.09 17.88
N VAL A 11 3.27 -10.88 17.67
CA VAL A 11 2.64 -10.99 16.34
C VAL A 11 3.20 -9.93 15.38
N MET A 12 3.33 -8.68 15.82
CA MET A 12 3.88 -7.59 15.00
C MET A 12 5.34 -7.83 14.60
N VAL A 13 6.19 -8.21 15.56
CA VAL A 13 7.60 -8.58 15.33
C VAL A 13 7.67 -9.75 14.37
N SER A 14 6.88 -10.81 14.58
CA SER A 14 6.86 -11.98 13.71
C SER A 14 6.46 -11.62 12.27
N SER A 15 5.45 -10.77 12.11
CA SER A 15 5.00 -10.28 10.80
C SER A 15 6.10 -9.49 10.07
N LEU A 16 6.80 -8.61 10.78
CA LEU A 16 7.94 -7.86 10.20
C LEU A 16 9.11 -8.78 9.85
N VAL A 17 9.45 -9.74 10.71
CA VAL A 17 10.50 -10.73 10.44
C VAL A 17 10.15 -11.56 9.21
N VAL A 18 8.90 -12.01 9.07
CA VAL A 18 8.44 -12.75 7.89
C VAL A 18 8.54 -11.88 6.63
N THR A 19 8.08 -10.63 6.70
CA THR A 19 8.19 -9.67 5.58
C THR A 19 9.64 -9.47 5.15
N LEU A 20 10.56 -9.24 6.11
CA LEU A 20 11.98 -9.07 5.83
C LEU A 20 12.61 -10.37 5.29
N TYR A 21 12.19 -11.53 5.80
CA TYR A 21 12.67 -12.83 5.33
C TYR A 21 12.25 -13.12 3.89
N GLN A 22 11.04 -12.71 3.50
CA GLN A 22 10.52 -12.86 2.13
C GLN A 22 11.38 -12.12 1.09
N HIS A 23 12.18 -11.11 1.47
CA HIS A 23 13.15 -10.46 0.57
C HIS A 23 14.32 -11.36 0.12
N ARG A 24 14.38 -12.62 0.59
CA ARG A 24 15.22 -13.65 -0.04
C ARG A 24 14.74 -14.01 -1.44
N ASP A 25 13.45 -13.87 -1.72
CA ASP A 25 12.89 -14.04 -3.05
C ASP A 25 13.40 -12.94 -4.01
N SER A 26 13.91 -13.34 -5.16
CA SER A 26 14.52 -12.43 -6.13
C SER A 26 13.53 -11.42 -6.71
N ARG A 27 12.25 -11.80 -6.85
CA ARG A 27 11.17 -10.94 -7.34
C ARG A 27 10.84 -9.86 -6.31
N LEU A 28 10.61 -10.25 -5.06
CA LEU A 28 10.29 -9.30 -3.99
C LEU A 28 11.46 -8.32 -3.72
N ARG A 29 12.69 -8.80 -3.84
CA ARG A 29 13.87 -7.94 -3.77
C ARG A 29 13.97 -6.96 -4.94
N ALA A 30 13.66 -7.40 -6.16
CA ALA A 30 13.64 -6.52 -7.33
C ALA A 30 12.60 -5.41 -7.16
N ASP A 31 11.43 -5.76 -6.63
CA ASP A 31 10.34 -4.82 -6.34
C ASP A 31 10.72 -3.80 -5.27
N TYR A 32 11.31 -4.26 -4.17
CA TYR A 32 11.88 -3.40 -3.13
C TYR A 32 12.86 -2.38 -3.72
N ILE A 33 13.82 -2.86 -4.52
CA ILE A 33 14.83 -1.99 -5.16
C ILE A 33 14.17 -1.02 -6.14
N ALA A 34 13.13 -1.45 -6.87
CA ALA A 34 12.40 -0.62 -7.80
C ALA A 34 11.69 0.55 -7.08
N VAL A 35 11.08 0.32 -5.91
CA VAL A 35 10.49 1.38 -5.08
C VAL A 35 11.55 2.38 -4.63
N ILE A 36 12.69 1.91 -4.11
CA ILE A 36 13.79 2.79 -3.70
C ILE A 36 14.30 3.63 -4.87
N ARG A 37 14.47 3.03 -6.06
CA ARG A 37 14.90 3.74 -7.27
C ARG A 37 13.84 4.70 -7.81
N ALA A 38 12.57 4.53 -7.46
CA ALA A 38 11.49 5.41 -7.84
C ALA A 38 11.39 6.67 -6.94
N ILE A 39 12.12 6.73 -5.82
CA ILE A 39 12.19 7.91 -4.97
C ILE A 39 12.74 9.11 -5.76
N ARG A 40 12.12 10.27 -5.56
CA ARG A 40 12.51 11.56 -6.17
C ARG A 40 12.62 12.62 -5.09
N TRP A 41 13.52 13.58 -5.28
CA TRP A 41 13.80 14.63 -4.29
C TRP A 41 12.55 15.46 -3.91
N TRP A 42 11.63 15.70 -4.85
CA TRP A 42 10.40 16.47 -4.60
C TRP A 42 9.43 15.77 -3.64
N MET A 43 9.56 14.46 -3.46
CA MET A 43 8.70 13.69 -2.55
C MET A 43 8.93 14.07 -1.09
N ILE A 44 10.12 14.55 -0.72
CA ILE A 44 10.43 14.97 0.65
C ILE A 44 9.63 16.22 1.05
N PRO A 45 9.71 17.38 0.35
CA PRO A 45 8.90 18.54 0.71
C PRO A 45 7.39 18.28 0.56
N ALA A 46 6.98 17.48 -0.43
CA ALA A 46 5.58 17.08 -0.57
C ALA A 46 5.10 16.22 0.61
N ALA A 47 5.90 15.25 1.07
CA ALA A 47 5.61 14.45 2.26
C ALA A 47 5.54 15.31 3.52
N LEU A 48 6.45 16.27 3.71
CA LEU A 48 6.39 17.19 4.85
C LEU A 48 5.08 18.00 4.87
N ALA A 49 4.67 18.56 3.73
CA ALA A 49 3.42 19.32 3.62
C ALA A 49 2.18 18.43 3.87
N GLN A 50 2.20 17.21 3.31
CA GLN A 50 1.14 16.23 3.51
C GLN A 50 1.05 15.78 4.98
N LEU A 51 2.17 15.46 5.62
CA LEU A 51 2.22 15.04 7.03
C LEU A 51 1.81 16.17 7.97
N ALA A 52 2.20 17.42 7.69
CA ALA A 52 1.73 18.57 8.45
C ALA A 52 0.20 18.72 8.38
N THR A 53 -0.38 18.48 7.20
CA THR A 53 -1.84 18.50 7.01
C THR A 53 -2.52 17.36 7.76
N VAL A 54 -1.98 16.14 7.71
CA VAL A 54 -2.47 14.99 8.50
C VAL A 54 -2.41 15.29 9.99
N ALA A 55 -1.29 15.81 10.49
CA ALA A 55 -1.13 16.16 11.89
C ALA A 55 -2.15 17.23 12.32
N LEU A 56 -2.35 18.27 11.53
CA LEU A 56 -3.35 19.30 11.79
C LEU A 56 -4.77 18.73 11.89
N VAL A 57 -5.19 17.94 10.90
CA VAL A 57 -6.52 17.32 10.90
C VAL A 57 -6.67 16.34 12.07
N MET A 58 -5.64 15.55 12.37
CA MET A 58 -5.62 14.66 13.52
C MET A 58 -5.82 15.43 14.83
N ILE A 59 -5.11 16.54 15.05
CA ILE A 59 -5.25 17.39 16.25
C ILE A 59 -6.69 17.90 16.39
N LEU A 60 -7.34 18.29 15.28
CA LEU A 60 -8.74 18.72 15.30
C LEU A 60 -9.68 17.57 15.63
N LEU A 61 -9.49 16.40 15.02
CA LEU A 61 -10.32 15.20 15.25
C LEU A 61 -10.17 14.65 16.66
N LEU A 62 -8.99 14.76 17.27
CA LEU A 62 -8.75 14.36 18.65
C LEU A 62 -9.55 15.19 19.66
N LYS A 63 -10.13 16.34 19.29
CA LYS A 63 -11.06 17.07 20.16
C LYS A 63 -12.41 16.37 20.33
N ILE A 64 -12.70 15.36 19.51
CA ILE A 64 -13.92 14.56 19.58
C ILE A 64 -13.60 13.29 20.38
N PRO A 65 -14.10 13.13 21.62
CA PRO A 65 -13.65 12.07 22.53
C PRO A 65 -13.77 10.66 21.96
N VAL A 66 -14.82 10.38 21.19
CA VAL A 66 -15.06 9.05 20.59
C VAL A 66 -13.99 8.68 19.56
N LEU A 67 -13.36 9.66 18.90
CA LEU A 67 -12.36 9.40 17.86
C LEU A 67 -10.96 9.10 18.44
N GLN A 68 -10.75 9.29 19.74
CA GLN A 68 -9.46 9.05 20.39
C GLN A 68 -9.16 7.56 20.60
N TYR A 69 -10.17 6.69 20.45
CA TYR A 69 -10.03 5.26 20.72
C TYR A 69 -9.59 4.47 19.48
N GLY A 70 -8.64 3.56 19.70
CA GLY A 70 -8.40 2.36 18.88
C GLY A 70 -8.57 1.11 19.74
N TRP A 71 -8.55 -0.09 19.14
CA TRP A 71 -8.68 -1.33 19.91
C TRP A 71 -7.54 -1.51 20.92
N TRP A 72 -6.35 -0.98 20.64
CA TRP A 72 -5.22 -1.00 21.57
C TRP A 72 -5.55 -0.32 22.89
N ASN A 73 -6.22 0.84 22.83
CA ASN A 73 -6.68 1.56 24.02
C ASN A 73 -7.78 0.80 24.77
N LEU A 74 -8.67 0.12 24.04
CA LEU A 74 -9.72 -0.70 24.65
C LEU A 74 -9.15 -1.91 25.41
N LEU A 75 -7.99 -2.42 24.97
CA LEU A 75 -7.20 -3.42 25.70
C LEU A 75 -6.29 -2.78 26.76
N GLY A 76 -6.58 -1.57 27.25
CA GLY A 76 -5.79 -0.89 28.28
C GLY A 76 -4.35 -0.56 27.89
N GLY A 77 -4.03 -0.64 26.60
CA GLY A 77 -2.74 -0.25 26.05
C GLY A 77 -2.55 1.26 26.07
N GLN A 78 -1.31 1.68 26.29
CA GLN A 78 -0.87 3.06 26.16
C GLN A 78 0.13 3.18 25.01
N GLY A 79 0.22 4.34 24.38
CA GLY A 79 1.11 4.56 23.23
C GLY A 79 0.60 3.89 21.95
N ASN A 80 1.52 3.36 21.15
CA ASN A 80 1.26 2.74 19.85
C ASN A 80 2.00 1.40 19.75
N ALA A 81 1.23 0.30 19.77
CA ALA A 81 1.76 -1.05 19.71
C ALA A 81 2.60 -1.32 18.46
N ALA A 82 2.22 -0.77 17.29
CA ALA A 82 2.94 -0.95 16.03
C ALA A 82 4.35 -0.34 16.05
N LEU A 83 4.58 0.61 16.95
CA LEU A 83 5.87 1.28 17.15
C LEU A 83 6.62 0.77 18.39
N GLY A 84 6.08 -0.25 19.08
CA GLY A 84 6.64 -0.75 20.34
C GLY A 84 6.48 0.22 21.51
N GLN A 85 5.76 1.32 21.34
CA GLN A 85 5.53 2.31 22.38
C GLN A 85 4.45 1.78 23.34
N THR A 86 4.86 1.48 24.56
CA THR A 86 3.97 0.99 25.62
C THR A 86 4.19 1.78 26.91
N GLY A 87 3.29 1.63 27.89
CA GLY A 87 3.48 2.17 29.24
C GLY A 87 4.42 1.33 30.12
N TYR A 88 5.04 0.28 29.58
CA TYR A 88 5.90 -0.64 30.32
C TYR A 88 7.37 -0.21 30.24
N SER A 89 8.11 -0.46 31.32
CA SER A 89 9.53 -0.11 31.46
C SER A 89 10.41 -1.35 31.66
N GLY A 90 11.71 -1.21 31.41
CA GLY A 90 12.70 -2.28 31.52
C GLY A 90 13.42 -2.57 30.20
N SER A 91 14.54 -3.29 30.28
CA SER A 91 15.45 -3.51 29.15
C SER A 91 14.78 -4.16 27.94
N LEU A 92 13.86 -5.12 28.16
CA LEU A 92 13.07 -5.74 27.10
C LEU A 92 12.22 -4.71 26.35
N TRP A 93 11.47 -3.88 27.08
CA TRP A 93 10.58 -2.87 26.50
C TRP A 93 11.34 -1.75 25.79
N THR A 94 12.51 -1.38 26.31
CA THR A 94 13.45 -0.48 25.61
C THR A 94 13.94 -1.10 24.31
N ALA A 95 14.35 -2.37 24.33
CA ALA A 95 14.80 -3.07 23.13
C ALA A 95 13.70 -3.16 22.07
N VAL A 96 12.47 -3.49 22.47
CA VAL A 96 11.29 -3.52 21.58
C VAL A 96 11.01 -2.14 20.96
N SER A 97 11.04 -1.07 21.78
CA SER A 97 10.78 0.30 21.33
C SER A 97 11.80 0.80 20.30
N VAL A 98 13.02 0.26 20.30
CA VAL A 98 14.05 0.58 19.30
C VAL A 98 13.97 -0.36 18.10
N ALA A 99 13.84 -1.67 18.34
CA ALA A 99 13.89 -2.69 17.29
C ALA A 99 12.70 -2.58 16.32
N LEU A 100 11.48 -2.33 16.82
CA LEU A 100 10.29 -2.24 15.98
C LEU A 100 10.36 -1.11 14.94
N PRO A 101 10.66 0.16 15.32
CA PRO A 101 10.84 1.24 14.34
C PRO A 101 11.94 0.94 13.31
N VAL A 102 13.05 0.31 13.72
CA VAL A 102 14.13 -0.06 12.79
C VAL A 102 13.67 -1.12 11.79
N MET A 103 13.03 -2.20 12.27
CA MET A 103 12.50 -3.24 11.38
C MET A 103 11.42 -2.69 10.45
N LEU A 104 10.54 -1.83 10.97
CA LEU A 104 9.51 -1.16 10.18
C LEU A 104 10.15 -0.30 9.09
N PHE A 105 11.14 0.53 9.45
CA PHE A 105 11.88 1.37 8.49
C PHE A 105 12.46 0.55 7.34
N LEU A 106 13.07 -0.59 7.64
CA LEU A 106 13.64 -1.50 6.65
C LEU A 106 12.57 -2.20 5.79
N ALA A 107 11.37 -2.43 6.32
CA ALA A 107 10.26 -3.05 5.60
C ALA A 107 9.42 -2.04 4.78
N LEU A 108 9.58 -0.73 5.00
CA LEU A 108 8.70 0.31 4.43
C LEU A 108 8.50 0.21 2.92
N PRO A 109 9.54 0.06 2.06
CA PRO A 109 9.34 0.00 0.62
C PRO A 109 8.43 -1.15 0.17
N ALA A 110 8.54 -2.29 0.84
CA ALA A 110 7.74 -3.48 0.54
C ALA A 110 6.30 -3.31 1.01
N LEU A 111 6.12 -2.84 2.25
CA LEU A 111 4.80 -2.59 2.83
C LEU A 111 4.04 -1.52 2.04
N ALA A 112 4.72 -0.41 1.71
CA ALA A 112 4.15 0.65 0.90
C ALA A 112 3.71 0.15 -0.48
N LEU A 113 4.52 -0.69 -1.14
CA LEU A 113 4.13 -1.26 -2.43
C LEU A 113 2.89 -2.16 -2.32
N GLY A 114 2.83 -3.04 -1.31
CA GLY A 114 1.67 -3.90 -1.10
C GLY A 114 0.39 -3.10 -0.83
N GLU A 115 0.48 -2.04 -0.02
CA GLU A 115 -0.64 -1.14 0.22
C GLU A 115 -1.05 -0.36 -1.03
N GLU A 116 -0.10 0.17 -1.81
CA GLU A 116 -0.43 0.86 -3.05
C GLU A 116 -1.01 -0.09 -4.11
N GLU A 117 -0.57 -1.35 -4.20
CA GLU A 117 -1.20 -2.35 -5.06
C GLU A 117 -2.68 -2.57 -4.67
N LEU A 118 -2.97 -2.68 -3.37
CA LEU A 118 -4.32 -2.87 -2.86
C LEU A 118 -5.22 -1.64 -3.09
N PHE A 119 -4.69 -0.43 -2.93
CA PHE A 119 -5.48 0.81 -2.93
C PHE A 119 -5.37 1.67 -4.20
N ARG A 120 -4.42 1.39 -5.10
CA ARG A 120 -4.22 2.20 -6.33
C ARG A 120 -4.48 1.45 -7.62
N ARG A 121 -4.22 0.16 -7.67
CA ARG A 121 -4.44 -0.60 -8.90
C ARG A 121 -5.88 -0.40 -9.38
N HIS A 122 -6.02 -0.11 -10.68
CA HIS A 122 -7.28 0.20 -11.37
C HIS A 122 -8.05 1.46 -10.88
N THR A 123 -7.46 2.32 -10.06
CA THR A 123 -8.14 3.53 -9.56
C THR A 123 -8.42 4.54 -10.68
N GLU A 124 -7.65 4.51 -11.76
CA GLU A 124 -7.82 5.36 -12.94
C GLU A 124 -9.16 5.16 -13.64
N ASP A 125 -9.82 4.02 -13.42
CA ASP A 125 -11.14 3.71 -13.96
C ASP A 125 -12.29 3.97 -12.99
N ASP A 126 -11.95 4.18 -11.71
CA ASP A 126 -12.93 4.39 -10.67
C ASP A 126 -13.63 5.75 -10.83
N SER A 127 -14.93 5.78 -10.54
CA SER A 127 -15.68 7.02 -10.34
C SER A 127 -15.12 7.80 -9.14
N HIS A 128 -15.35 9.12 -9.10
CA HIS A 128 -14.89 9.97 -8.00
C HIS A 128 -15.34 9.47 -6.62
N VAL A 129 -16.55 8.93 -6.52
CA VAL A 129 -17.09 8.37 -5.28
C VAL A 129 -16.32 7.12 -4.86
N ARG A 130 -16.06 6.19 -5.79
CA ARG A 130 -15.30 4.97 -5.49
C ARG A 130 -13.84 5.28 -5.12
N ARG A 131 -13.23 6.28 -5.78
CA ARG A 131 -11.91 6.79 -5.41
C ARG A 131 -11.86 7.29 -3.99
N ALA A 132 -12.84 8.12 -3.60
CA ALA A 132 -12.93 8.65 -2.24
C ALA A 132 -13.13 7.53 -1.21
N ALA A 133 -14.03 6.58 -1.49
CA ALA A 133 -14.27 5.43 -0.61
C ALA A 133 -13.00 4.60 -0.38
N ARG A 134 -12.18 4.37 -1.41
CA ARG A 134 -10.88 3.69 -1.27
C ARG A 134 -9.90 4.45 -0.39
N GLN A 135 -9.89 5.79 -0.43
CA GLN A 135 -9.00 6.60 0.43
C GLN A 135 -9.43 6.58 1.89
N VAL A 136 -10.74 6.61 2.12
CA VAL A 136 -11.28 6.41 3.47
C VAL A 136 -10.93 5.01 3.97
N GLY A 137 -11.09 3.99 3.13
CA GLY A 137 -10.69 2.61 3.44
C GLY A 137 -9.19 2.49 3.77
N PHE A 138 -8.32 3.17 3.02
CA PHE A 138 -6.89 3.24 3.28
C PHE A 138 -6.58 3.78 4.68
N GLY A 139 -7.20 4.92 5.04
CA GLY A 139 -7.05 5.51 6.36
C GLY A 139 -7.59 4.59 7.47
N LEU A 140 -8.79 4.04 7.30
CA LEU A 140 -9.43 3.18 8.29
C LEU A 140 -8.76 1.81 8.46
N MET A 141 -8.04 1.30 7.46
CA MET A 141 -7.28 0.05 7.59
C MET A 141 -6.27 0.10 8.73
N HIS A 142 -5.74 1.29 9.05
CA HIS A 142 -4.78 1.47 10.13
C HIS A 142 -5.38 1.20 11.53
N LEU A 143 -6.71 1.18 11.65
CA LEU A 143 -7.37 0.70 12.87
C LEU A 143 -6.94 -0.73 13.21
N ILE A 144 -6.65 -1.58 12.22
CA ILE A 144 -6.22 -2.97 12.42
C ILE A 144 -4.91 -3.04 13.23
N VAL A 145 -4.00 -2.08 13.03
CA VAL A 145 -2.72 -2.02 13.76
C VAL A 145 -2.79 -1.21 15.05
N GLY A 146 -4.00 -0.86 15.50
CA GLY A 146 -4.24 -0.23 16.80
C GLY A 146 -4.18 1.29 16.78
N VAL A 147 -4.15 1.91 15.60
CA VAL A 147 -4.19 3.37 15.44
C VAL A 147 -5.58 3.89 15.84
N PRO A 148 -5.69 5.04 16.55
CA PRO A 148 -6.98 5.66 16.87
C PRO A 148 -7.81 6.04 15.63
N LEU A 149 -9.13 6.07 15.77
CA LEU A 149 -10.03 6.45 14.68
C LEU A 149 -9.76 7.86 14.12
N ALA A 150 -9.41 8.82 14.97
CA ALA A 150 -9.01 10.17 14.55
C ALA A 150 -7.82 10.14 13.59
N ALA A 151 -6.80 9.33 13.90
CA ALA A 151 -5.62 9.19 13.07
C ALA A 151 -5.93 8.42 11.78
N GLY A 152 -6.73 7.35 11.84
CA GLY A 152 -7.19 6.65 10.63
C GLY A 152 -7.96 7.56 9.67
N LEU A 153 -8.86 8.39 10.19
CA LEU A 153 -9.58 9.39 9.39
C LEU A 153 -8.62 10.45 8.80
N ALA A 154 -7.68 10.96 9.58
CA ALA A 154 -6.68 11.92 9.09
C ALA A 154 -5.79 11.32 7.99
N LEU A 155 -5.42 10.04 8.09
CA LEU A 155 -4.63 9.31 7.08
C LEU A 155 -5.34 9.15 5.73
N THR A 156 -6.65 9.40 5.66
CA THR A 156 -7.36 9.55 4.38
C THR A 156 -6.70 10.60 3.46
N ILE A 157 -6.12 11.65 4.05
CA ILE A 157 -5.39 12.71 3.32
C ILE A 157 -4.13 12.14 2.66
N SER A 158 -3.37 11.29 3.36
CA SER A 158 -2.24 10.56 2.77
C SER A 158 -2.71 9.71 1.59
N GLY A 159 -3.84 9.01 1.75
CA GLY A 159 -4.46 8.24 0.68
C GLY A 159 -4.74 9.09 -0.58
N PHE A 160 -5.36 10.26 -0.41
CA PHE A 160 -5.57 11.18 -1.53
C PHE A 160 -4.27 11.66 -2.18
N TYR A 161 -3.25 11.96 -1.38
CA TYR A 161 -1.93 12.36 -1.89
C TYR A 161 -1.30 11.25 -2.73
N PHE A 162 -1.22 10.01 -2.24
CA PHE A 162 -0.63 8.89 -2.99
C PHE A 162 -1.45 8.55 -4.24
N MET A 163 -2.79 8.62 -4.16
CA MET A 163 -3.65 8.49 -5.33
C MET A 163 -3.38 9.58 -6.37
N ALA A 164 -3.15 10.83 -5.96
CA ALA A 164 -2.82 11.91 -6.89
C ALA A 164 -1.47 11.65 -7.58
N VAL A 165 -0.45 11.16 -6.86
CA VAL A 165 0.84 10.74 -7.44
C VAL A 165 0.65 9.62 -8.47
N TYR A 166 -0.12 8.58 -8.13
CA TYR A 166 -0.46 7.48 -9.04
C TYR A 166 -1.18 7.98 -10.30
N LEU A 167 -2.26 8.74 -10.14
CA LEU A 167 -3.08 9.23 -11.26
C LEU A 167 -2.30 10.23 -12.13
N HIS A 168 -1.38 10.99 -11.57
CA HIS A 168 -0.49 11.84 -12.35
C HIS A 168 0.48 10.99 -13.18
N ALA A 169 1.09 9.96 -12.59
CA ALA A 169 2.03 9.09 -13.29
C ALA A 169 1.37 8.25 -14.39
N ILE A 170 0.17 7.70 -14.16
CA ILE A 170 -0.50 6.86 -15.17
C ILE A 170 -0.96 7.65 -16.39
N ARG A 171 -1.21 8.96 -16.25
CA ARG A 171 -1.54 9.84 -17.38
C ARG A 171 -0.39 10.00 -18.38
N SER A 172 0.86 9.82 -17.95
CA SER A 172 2.02 9.88 -18.84
C SER A 172 2.38 8.53 -19.48
N THR A 173 1.52 7.53 -19.33
CA THR A 173 1.74 6.18 -19.89
C THR A 173 0.72 5.87 -20.99
N ASP A 174 1.03 4.91 -21.86
CA ASP A 174 0.15 4.45 -22.95
C ASP A 174 -1.00 3.54 -22.46
N HIS A 175 -1.48 3.75 -21.23
CA HIS A 175 -2.53 2.93 -20.59
C HIS A 175 -3.80 2.83 -21.42
N ARG A 176 -4.22 3.93 -22.06
CA ARG A 176 -5.38 3.93 -22.95
C ARG A 176 -5.18 3.00 -24.15
N ALA A 177 -3.98 2.99 -24.73
CA ALA A 177 -3.66 2.12 -25.85
C ALA A 177 -3.62 0.65 -25.42
N ALA A 178 -3.00 0.33 -24.28
CA ALA A 178 -2.98 -1.02 -23.73
C ALA A 178 -4.40 -1.55 -23.45
N LYS A 179 -5.28 -0.69 -22.93
CA LYS A 179 -6.69 -1.05 -22.73
C LYS A 179 -7.48 -1.24 -24.01
N GLN A 180 -7.25 -0.38 -24.99
CA GLN A 180 -7.87 -0.53 -26.30
C GLN A 180 -7.44 -1.84 -26.96
N HIS A 181 -6.17 -2.22 -26.82
CA HIS A 181 -5.65 -3.50 -27.29
C HIS A 181 -6.34 -4.68 -26.59
N LEU A 182 -6.42 -4.70 -25.26
CA LEU A 182 -7.15 -5.75 -24.53
C LEU A 182 -8.62 -5.83 -24.96
N LYS A 183 -9.29 -4.68 -25.11
CA LYS A 183 -10.68 -4.66 -25.59
C LYS A 183 -10.80 -5.27 -26.98
N GLN A 184 -9.89 -4.95 -27.90
CA GLN A 184 -9.87 -5.53 -29.25
C GLN A 184 -9.68 -7.05 -29.21
N CYS A 185 -8.77 -7.57 -28.38
CA CYS A 185 -8.60 -9.00 -28.18
C CYS A 185 -9.89 -9.66 -27.65
N ILE A 186 -10.55 -9.05 -26.66
CA ILE A 186 -11.82 -9.58 -26.12
C ILE A 186 -12.93 -9.57 -27.18
N ASP A 187 -13.08 -8.47 -27.92
CA ASP A 187 -14.08 -8.34 -28.98
C ASP A 187 -13.86 -9.39 -30.09
N GLN A 188 -12.60 -9.66 -30.47
CA GLN A 188 -12.25 -10.73 -31.42
C GLN A 188 -12.64 -12.12 -30.89
N GLY A 189 -12.56 -12.34 -29.58
CA GLY A 189 -13.02 -13.60 -28.95
C GLY A 189 -14.51 -13.85 -29.14
N ALA A 190 -15.32 -12.79 -29.05
CA ALA A 190 -16.76 -12.88 -29.31
C ALA A 190 -17.04 -13.23 -30.78
N GLU A 191 -16.29 -12.63 -31.72
CA GLU A 191 -16.40 -12.95 -33.16
C GLU A 191 -15.97 -14.40 -33.47
N LEU A 192 -14.92 -14.89 -32.81
CA LEU A 192 -14.45 -16.28 -32.93
C LEU A 192 -15.52 -17.27 -32.43
N ALA A 193 -16.15 -16.99 -31.28
CA ALA A 193 -17.22 -17.82 -30.75
C ALA A 193 -18.44 -17.87 -31.70
N ASP A 194 -18.82 -16.71 -32.24
CA ASP A 194 -19.90 -16.58 -33.22
C ASP A 194 -19.62 -17.31 -34.55
N THR A 195 -18.34 -17.36 -34.95
CA THR A 195 -17.91 -18.05 -36.18
C THR A 195 -17.82 -19.56 -35.97
N ALA A 196 -17.27 -19.99 -34.84
CA ALA A 196 -17.21 -21.40 -34.45
C ALA A 196 -18.61 -22.03 -34.32
N HIS A 197 -19.60 -21.25 -33.87
CA HIS A 197 -21.00 -21.68 -33.82
C HIS A 197 -21.62 -21.88 -35.22
N ARG A 198 -21.16 -21.13 -36.23
CA ARG A 198 -21.71 -21.13 -37.59
C ARG A 198 -20.98 -22.08 -38.55
N ALA A 199 -19.75 -22.45 -38.26
CA ALA A 199 -18.90 -23.21 -39.17
C ALA A 199 -18.82 -24.69 -38.78
N GLU A 200 -19.00 -25.59 -39.76
CA GLU A 200 -18.58 -27.01 -39.68
C GLU A 200 -17.04 -27.14 -39.82
N GLN A 201 -16.29 -26.24 -39.19
CA GLN A 201 -14.83 -26.32 -39.18
C GLN A 201 -14.36 -27.51 -38.35
N SER A 202 -13.19 -28.03 -38.70
CA SER A 202 -12.59 -29.11 -37.91
C SER A 202 -12.34 -28.61 -36.49
N LEU A 203 -12.69 -29.43 -35.50
CA LEU A 203 -12.47 -29.11 -34.08
C LEU A 203 -11.01 -28.70 -33.78
N SER A 204 -10.04 -29.29 -34.50
CA SER A 204 -8.62 -28.94 -34.37
C SER A 204 -8.31 -27.49 -34.76
N GLU A 205 -8.91 -26.97 -35.83
CA GLU A 205 -8.69 -25.57 -36.25
C GLU A 205 -9.29 -24.60 -35.24
N GLN A 206 -10.49 -24.90 -34.73
CA GLN A 206 -11.14 -24.10 -33.70
C GLN A 206 -10.33 -24.06 -32.39
N LEU A 207 -9.77 -25.20 -31.98
CA LEU A 207 -8.92 -25.29 -30.80
C LEU A 207 -7.62 -24.49 -30.96
N THR A 208 -7.00 -24.51 -32.14
CA THR A 208 -5.81 -23.70 -32.42
C THR A 208 -6.12 -22.21 -32.37
N GLN A 209 -7.22 -21.77 -32.99
CA GLN A 209 -7.64 -20.36 -32.95
C GLN A 209 -7.95 -19.90 -31.52
N LEU A 210 -8.69 -20.71 -30.75
CA LEU A 210 -9.00 -20.43 -29.34
C LEU A 210 -7.73 -20.29 -28.51
N LYS A 211 -6.76 -21.18 -28.69
CA LYS A 211 -5.48 -21.13 -27.95
C LYS A 211 -4.68 -19.87 -28.28
N THR A 212 -4.61 -19.50 -29.57
CA THR A 212 -3.93 -18.27 -29.99
C THR A 212 -4.59 -17.04 -29.37
N TRP A 213 -5.93 -16.96 -29.47
CA TRP A 213 -6.69 -15.88 -28.88
C TRP A 213 -6.50 -15.77 -27.35
N MET A 214 -6.49 -16.89 -26.63
CA MET A 214 -6.24 -16.89 -25.18
C MET A 214 -4.85 -16.33 -24.85
N ASN A 215 -3.82 -16.67 -25.64
CA ASN A 215 -2.48 -16.12 -25.44
C ASN A 215 -2.46 -14.60 -25.71
N ASP A 216 -3.17 -14.13 -26.75
CA ASP A 216 -3.24 -12.70 -27.08
C ASP A 216 -3.93 -11.90 -25.96
N VAL A 217 -5.00 -12.45 -25.37
CA VAL A 217 -5.66 -11.85 -24.19
C VAL A 217 -4.70 -11.80 -22.99
N GLU A 218 -3.99 -12.90 -22.71
CA GLU A 218 -3.03 -12.96 -21.60
C GLU A 218 -1.89 -11.93 -21.79
N ASP A 219 -1.38 -11.79 -23.01
CA ASP A 219 -0.33 -10.81 -23.32
C ASP A 219 -0.84 -9.36 -23.22
N ALA A 220 -2.09 -9.09 -23.64
CA ALA A 220 -2.70 -7.78 -23.48
C ALA A 220 -2.95 -7.43 -21.99
N GLU A 221 -3.33 -8.39 -21.16
CA GLU A 221 -3.43 -8.21 -19.69
C GLU A 221 -2.07 -7.91 -19.06
N ARG A 222 -1.02 -8.64 -19.46
CA ARG A 222 0.36 -8.38 -19.01
C ARG A 222 0.84 -6.98 -19.42
N ASP A 223 0.46 -6.49 -20.60
CA ASP A 223 0.78 -5.14 -21.04
C ASP A 223 0.12 -4.07 -20.15
N ILE A 224 -1.14 -4.26 -19.74
CA ILE A 224 -1.81 -3.37 -18.79
C ILE A 224 -1.06 -3.36 -17.45
N ASP A 225 -0.72 -4.54 -16.94
CA ASP A 225 0.01 -4.68 -15.67
C ASP A 225 1.39 -4.00 -15.74
N ARG A 226 2.09 -4.15 -16.86
CA ARG A 226 3.37 -3.47 -17.11
C ARG A 226 3.21 -1.96 -17.10
N VAL A 227 2.17 -1.44 -17.74
CA VAL A 227 1.89 0.00 -17.81
C VAL A 227 1.48 0.56 -16.44
N GLN A 228 0.74 -0.19 -15.63
CA GLN A 228 0.38 0.22 -14.26
C GLN A 228 1.55 0.12 -13.28
N ARG A 229 2.58 -0.69 -13.58
CA ARG A 229 3.68 -0.96 -12.66
C ARG A 229 4.46 0.29 -12.28
N GLU A 230 4.85 1.11 -13.26
CA GLU A 230 5.63 2.31 -12.98
C GLU A 230 4.85 3.34 -12.12
N PRO A 231 3.58 3.68 -12.43
CA PRO A 231 2.75 4.51 -11.55
C PRO A 231 2.62 3.98 -10.13
N LEU A 232 2.45 2.65 -9.95
CA LEU A 232 2.42 2.01 -8.63
C LEU A 232 3.73 2.22 -7.87
N LEU A 233 4.87 1.99 -8.52
CA LEU A 233 6.20 2.18 -7.90
C LEU A 233 6.43 3.63 -7.48
N ARG A 234 5.97 4.61 -8.27
CA ARG A 234 6.09 6.04 -7.92
C ARG A 234 5.21 6.41 -6.72
N ALA A 235 3.99 5.88 -6.65
CA ALA A 235 3.12 6.08 -5.48
C ALA A 235 3.72 5.41 -4.23
N ALA A 236 4.20 4.18 -4.37
CA ALA A 236 4.85 3.44 -3.28
C ALA A 236 6.11 4.14 -2.78
N ALA A 237 6.88 4.78 -3.68
CA ALA A 237 8.04 5.58 -3.30
C ALA A 237 7.64 6.83 -2.51
N ALA A 238 6.61 7.56 -2.95
CA ALA A 238 6.10 8.72 -2.21
C ALA A 238 5.57 8.31 -0.81
N HIS A 239 4.87 7.18 -0.73
CA HIS A 239 4.39 6.59 0.50
C HIS A 239 5.54 6.17 1.43
N THR A 240 6.54 5.48 0.89
CA THR A 240 7.77 5.11 1.61
C THR A 240 8.44 6.34 2.22
N VAL A 241 8.57 7.44 1.48
CA VAL A 241 9.17 8.68 1.97
C VAL A 241 8.35 9.28 3.11
N SER A 242 7.02 9.37 2.98
CA SER A 242 6.15 9.84 4.07
C SER A 242 6.31 9.00 5.34
N ASN A 243 6.28 7.67 5.21
CA ASN A 243 6.40 6.78 6.38
C ASN A 243 7.81 6.83 6.98
N ALA A 244 8.85 6.93 6.16
CA ALA A 244 10.23 7.06 6.62
C ALA A 244 10.41 8.32 7.46
N LEU A 245 9.85 9.47 7.06
CA LEU A 245 9.91 10.71 7.84
C LEU A 245 9.22 10.56 9.21
N VAL A 246 8.07 9.88 9.26
CA VAL A 246 7.37 9.60 10.53
C VAL A 246 8.22 8.71 11.43
N VAL A 247 8.70 7.57 10.91
CA VAL A 247 9.50 6.60 11.67
C VAL A 247 10.81 7.21 12.17
N LEU A 248 11.51 7.98 11.33
CA LEU A 248 12.75 8.67 11.73
C LEU A 248 12.50 9.74 12.80
N THR A 249 11.42 10.51 12.67
CA THR A 249 11.06 11.51 13.70
C THR A 249 10.82 10.85 15.05
N LEU A 250 10.08 9.73 15.06
CA LEU A 250 9.82 8.96 16.27
C LEU A 250 11.08 8.35 16.86
N ALA A 251 11.97 7.81 16.01
CA ALA A 251 13.26 7.27 16.45
C ALA A 251 14.14 8.36 17.08
N ILE A 252 14.19 9.56 16.50
CA ILE A 252 14.92 10.69 17.07
C ILE A 252 14.37 11.08 18.44
N VAL A 253 13.05 11.22 18.57
CA VAL A 253 12.41 11.54 19.86
C VAL A 253 12.72 10.47 20.91
N LEU A 254 12.71 9.19 20.52
CA LEU A 254 13.05 8.08 21.42
C LEU A 254 14.52 8.14 21.86
N ILE A 255 15.45 8.37 20.93
CA ILE A 255 16.89 8.48 21.25
C ILE A 255 17.12 9.64 22.22
N VAL A 256 16.51 10.80 21.97
CA VAL A 256 16.63 11.97 22.87
C VAL A 256 16.06 11.68 24.24
N ALA A 257 14.97 10.91 24.35
CA ALA A 257 14.38 10.53 25.63
C ALA A 257 15.20 9.50 26.43
N LEU A 258 16.17 8.83 25.79
CA LEU A 258 17.06 7.84 26.42
C LEU A 258 18.42 8.41 26.86
N LEU A 259 18.76 9.63 26.42
CA LEU A 259 19.97 10.36 26.79
C LEU A 259 19.74 11.20 28.05
#